data_AF-A0A812T253-F1
#
_entry.id   AF-A0A812T253-F1
#
_cell.length_a   1.000
_cell.length_b   1.000
_cell.length_c   1.000
_cell.angle_alpha   90.00
_cell.angle_beta   90.00
_cell.angle_gamma   90.00
#
_symmetry.space_group_name_H-M   'P 1'
#
loop_
_entity.id
_entity.type
_entity.pdbx_description
1 polymer ?
#
loop_
_entity_poly.entity_id
_entity_poly.type
_entity_poly.pdbx_seq_one_letter_code
_entity_poly.pdbx_strand_id
1 'polypeptide(L)'
;VLRLLQLNVDLNGLKGSVEVKALRWEDEPAWLNDFDLVIGSDILYETEGFSLFDAAARALRPGGRFVLANTVRGASVGIPAIRHHAAAAGLHQTDSVDCAVGE
;
A
#
# COMPACT_ATOMS: atom_id res chain seq x y z
N VAL A 1 3.05 17.87 -0.95
CA VAL A 1 2.03 16.80 -0.79
C VAL A 1 1.61 16.62 0.68
N LEU A 2 2.50 16.30 1.62
CA LEU A 2 2.14 16.03 3.02
C LEU A 2 1.31 17.12 3.71
N ARG A 3 1.60 18.41 3.48
CA ARG A 3 0.80 19.53 4.01
C ARG A 3 -0.66 19.49 3.54
N LEU A 4 -0.92 19.08 2.30
CA LEU A 4 -2.29 18.97 1.76
C LEU A 4 -3.03 17.78 2.39
N LEU A 5 -2.33 16.66 2.63
CA LEU A 5 -2.90 15.54 3.37
C LEU A 5 -3.27 15.94 4.80
N GLN A 6 -2.40 16.69 5.48
CA GLN A 6 -2.71 17.19 6.82
C GLN A 6 -3.91 18.15 6.82
N LEU A 7 -4.01 19.02 5.81
CA LEU A 7 -5.18 19.89 5.65
C LEU A 7 -6.47 19.08 5.48
N ASN A 8 -6.43 17.97 4.72
CA ASN A 8 -7.60 17.09 4.57
C ASN A 8 -8.02 16.46 5.90
N VAL A 9 -7.07 16.05 6.74
CA VAL A 9 -7.36 15.56 8.11
C VAL A 9 -8.08 16.65 8.92
N ASP A 10 -7.59 17.89 8.86
CA ASP A 10 -8.15 19.01 9.60
C ASP A 10 -9.57 19.36 9.10
N LEU A 11 -9.77 19.44 7.79
CA LEU A 11 -11.06 19.75 7.16
C LEU A 11 -12.14 18.70 7.45
N ASN A 12 -11.75 17.45 7.67
CA ASN A 12 -12.68 16.36 8.02
C ASN A 12 -12.83 16.16 9.54
N GLY A 13 -12.20 17.00 10.37
CA GLY A 13 -12.31 16.91 11.82
C GLY A 13 -11.65 15.66 12.42
N LEU A 14 -10.69 15.05 11.74
CA LEU A 14 -10.03 13.79 12.12
C LEU A 14 -8.78 13.99 12.98
N LYS A 15 -8.54 15.22 13.44
CA LYS A 15 -7.36 15.58 14.22
C LYS A 15 -7.30 14.79 15.53
N GLY A 16 -6.18 14.11 15.77
CA GLY A 16 -5.97 13.25 16.95
C GLY A 16 -6.43 11.80 16.75
N SER A 17 -7.17 11.49 15.69
CA SER A 17 -7.52 10.12 15.29
C SER A 17 -6.72 9.63 14.08
N VAL A 18 -6.18 10.56 13.28
CA VAL A 18 -5.37 10.27 12.09
C VAL A 18 -4.06 11.04 12.15
N GLU A 19 -2.98 10.37 11.77
CA GLU A 19 -1.65 10.95 11.62
C GLU A 19 -1.18 10.88 10.16
N VAL A 20 -0.52 11.95 9.70
CA VAL A 20 0.13 11.98 8.39
C VAL A 20 1.63 11.94 8.59
N LYS A 21 2.29 10.89 8.10
CA LYS A 21 3.74 10.72 8.19
C LYS A 21 4.36 10.56 6.81
N ALA A 22 5.57 11.11 6.66
CA ALA A 22 6.40 10.83 5.50
C ALA A 22 6.95 9.41 5.64
N LEU A 23 6.94 8.65 4.55
CA LEU A 23 7.55 7.33 4.47
C LEU A 23 8.15 7.16 3.08
N ARG A 24 9.40 6.72 3.02
CA ARG A 24 9.96 6.07 1.84
C ARG A 24 9.92 4.57 2.06
N TRP A 25 9.72 3.79 1.01
CA TRP A 25 9.49 2.34 1.16
C TRP A 25 10.71 1.58 1.70
N GLU A 26 11.89 2.15 1.52
CA GLU A 26 13.17 1.61 2.00
C GLU A 26 13.43 1.99 3.46
N ASP A 27 12.69 2.96 4.01
CA ASP A 27 12.86 3.38 5.39
C ASP A 27 12.20 2.35 6.34
N GLU A 28 12.80 2.19 7.52
CA GLU A 28 12.31 1.30 8.58
C GLU A 28 12.08 2.09 9.89
N PRO A 29 11.13 3.04 9.91
CA PRO A 29 10.90 3.81 11.12
C PRO A 29 10.17 2.96 12.17
N ALA A 30 10.49 3.19 13.44
CA ALA A 30 9.95 2.41 14.56
C ALA A 30 8.42 2.50 14.75
N TRP A 31 7.71 3.36 14.02
CA TRP A 31 6.25 3.44 14.03
C TRP A 31 5.59 2.58 12.95
N LEU A 32 6.36 2.04 12.01
CA LEU A 32 5.85 1.24 10.89
C LEU A 32 5.82 -0.25 11.26
N ASN A 33 4.96 -0.62 12.21
CA ASN A 33 4.74 -1.99 12.64
C ASN A 33 3.34 -2.12 13.28
N ASP A 34 2.94 -3.36 13.55
CA ASP A 34 1.75 -3.73 14.30
C ASP A 34 0.40 -3.29 13.71
N PHE A 35 0.35 -2.94 12.43
CA PHE A 35 -0.92 -2.61 11.76
C PHE A 35 -1.74 -3.87 11.50
N ASP A 36 -3.04 -3.81 11.83
CA ASP A 36 -4.03 -4.82 11.43
C ASP A 36 -4.24 -4.86 9.91
N LEU A 37 -4.16 -3.70 9.28
CA LEU A 37 -4.52 -3.47 7.88
C LEU A 37 -3.62 -2.38 7.28
N VAL A 38 -3.06 -2.67 6.11
CA VAL A 38 -2.37 -1.71 5.26
C VAL A 38 -3.17 -1.59 3.96
N ILE A 39 -3.38 -0.36 3.49
CA ILE A 39 -4.14 -0.08 2.27
C ILE A 39 -3.24 0.69 1.30
N GLY A 40 -3.14 0.19 0.08
CA GLY A 40 -2.52 0.89 -1.04
C GLY A 40 -3.53 1.10 -2.17
N SER A 41 -3.58 2.31 -2.72
CA SER A 41 -4.49 2.65 -3.83
C SER A 41 -3.72 3.38 -4.93
N ASP A 42 -3.71 2.80 -6.12
CA ASP A 42 -3.06 3.29 -7.34
C ASP A 42 -1.62 3.74 -7.04
N ILE A 43 -0.78 2.79 -6.63
CA ILE A 43 0.62 3.03 -6.21
C ILE A 43 1.61 2.43 -7.22
N LEU A 44 1.23 1.35 -7.91
CA LEU A 44 2.13 0.65 -8.82
C LEU A 44 1.97 1.19 -10.24
N TYR A 45 2.85 2.14 -10.59
CA TYR A 45 2.95 2.70 -11.94
C TYR A 45 4.15 2.16 -12.72
N GLU A 46 5.24 1.84 -12.01
CA GLU A 46 6.51 1.37 -12.58
C GLU A 46 7.08 0.22 -11.74
N THR A 47 7.98 -0.56 -12.32
CA THR A 47 8.59 -1.73 -11.65
C THR A 47 9.40 -1.35 -10.40
N GLU A 48 9.84 -0.11 -10.29
CA GLU A 48 10.53 0.39 -9.09
C GLU A 48 9.59 0.48 -7.87
N GLY A 49 8.26 0.40 -8.06
CA GLY A 49 7.27 0.45 -6.98
C GLY A 49 7.14 -0.84 -6.17
N PHE A 50 7.80 -1.94 -6.55
CA PHE A 50 7.64 -3.23 -5.88
C PHE A 50 8.24 -3.26 -4.45
N SER A 51 9.12 -2.30 -4.07
CA SER A 51 9.60 -2.17 -2.68
C SER A 51 8.48 -1.88 -1.67
N LEU A 52 7.29 -1.46 -2.15
CA LEU A 52 6.12 -1.31 -1.29
C LEU A 52 5.69 -2.61 -0.61
N PHE A 53 5.92 -3.77 -1.25
CA PHE A 53 5.48 -5.05 -0.69
C PHE A 53 6.28 -5.40 0.56
N ASP A 54 7.58 -5.11 0.57
CA ASP A 54 8.42 -5.26 1.75
C ASP A 54 7.99 -4.28 2.85
N ALA A 55 7.71 -3.03 2.50
CA ALA A 55 7.24 -2.03 3.45
C ALA A 55 5.89 -2.40 4.07
N ALA A 56 4.96 -2.91 3.26
CA ALA A 56 3.66 -3.39 3.72
C ALA A 56 3.81 -4.61 4.63
N ALA A 57 4.65 -5.58 4.27
CA ALA A 57 4.91 -6.76 5.09
C ALA A 57 5.50 -6.40 6.47
N ARG A 58 6.46 -5.46 6.52
CA ARG A 58 7.03 -4.97 7.78
C ARG A 58 6.02 -4.22 8.65
N ALA A 59 5.14 -3.45 8.03
CA ALA A 59 4.12 -2.68 8.74
C ALA A 59 3.07 -3.58 9.42
N LEU A 60 2.79 -4.75 8.84
CA LEU A 60 1.74 -5.63 9.34
C LEU A 60 2.19 -6.42 10.57
N ARG A 61 1.27 -6.53 11.53
CA ARG A 61 1.38 -7.59 12.54
C ARG A 61 1.17 -8.97 11.91
N PRO A 62 1.58 -10.07 12.59
CA PRO A 62 1.22 -11.42 12.16
C PRO A 62 -0.30 -11.59 11.95
N GLY A 63 -0.69 -12.04 10.76
CA GLY A 63 -2.11 -12.20 10.38
C GLY A 63 -2.83 -10.92 9.96
N GLY A 64 -2.13 -9.77 9.92
CA GLY A 64 -2.63 -8.54 9.32
C GLY A 64 -2.87 -8.68 7.81
N ARG A 65 -3.61 -7.74 7.24
CA ARG A 65 -4.01 -7.77 5.82
C ARG A 65 -3.42 -6.62 5.03
N PHE A 66 -2.96 -6.89 3.82
CA PHE A 66 -2.66 -5.87 2.82
C PHE A 66 -3.75 -5.85 1.77
N VAL A 67 -4.35 -4.69 1.51
CA VAL A 67 -5.31 -4.47 0.43
C VAL A 67 -4.70 -3.51 -0.58
N LEU A 68 -4.54 -3.99 -1.81
CA LEU A 68 -4.01 -3.21 -2.92
C LEU A 68 -5.07 -3.07 -4.01
N ALA A 69 -5.50 -1.83 -4.26
CA ALA A 69 -6.29 -1.47 -5.43
C ALA A 69 -5.37 -0.79 -6.44
N ASN A 70 -5.22 -1.35 -7.64
CA ASN A 70 -4.33 -0.76 -8.65
C ASN A 70 -4.90 -0.94 -10.05
N THR A 71 -4.77 0.09 -10.89
CA THR A 71 -5.09 -0.06 -12.31
C THR A 71 -3.93 -0.76 -13.01
N VAL A 72 -4.17 -1.92 -13.64
CA VAL A 72 -3.12 -2.60 -14.42
C VAL A 72 -2.92 -1.85 -15.73
N ARG A 73 -1.83 -1.08 -15.82
CA ARG A 73 -1.48 -0.28 -17.01
C ARG A 73 -0.21 -0.86 -17.66
N GLY A 74 -0.35 -1.54 -18.78
CA GLY A 74 0.78 -2.08 -19.55
C GLY A 74 1.36 -3.40 -19.02
N ALA A 75 2.34 -3.94 -19.74
CA ALA A 75 2.87 -5.29 -19.51
C ALA A 75 3.75 -5.43 -18.25
N SER A 76 4.35 -4.33 -17.78
CA SER A 76 5.39 -4.35 -16.74
C SER A 76 4.85 -4.49 -15.32
N VAL A 77 3.59 -4.12 -15.09
CA VAL A 77 2.92 -4.16 -13.77
C VAL A 77 1.67 -5.05 -13.85
N GLY A 78 1.82 -6.21 -14.50
CA GLY A 78 0.75 -7.20 -14.59
C GLY A 78 0.51 -7.92 -13.26
N ILE A 79 -0.66 -8.56 -13.14
CA ILE A 79 -1.01 -9.43 -12.01
C ILE A 79 0.08 -10.47 -11.67
N PRO A 80 0.75 -11.12 -12.65
CA PRO A 80 1.83 -12.06 -12.33
C PRO A 80 3.01 -11.43 -11.58
N ALA A 81 3.42 -10.22 -11.97
CA ALA A 81 4.51 -9.50 -11.32
C ALA A 81 4.11 -9.09 -9.89
N ILE A 82 2.90 -8.58 -9.71
CA ILE A 82 2.33 -8.26 -8.39
C ILE A 82 2.36 -9.48 -7.48
N ARG A 83 1.88 -10.63 -7.96
CA ARG A 83 1.87 -11.88 -7.19
C ARG A 83 3.27 -12.34 -6.81
N HIS A 84 4.21 -12.27 -7.77
CA HIS A 84 5.59 -12.68 -7.54
C HIS A 84 6.25 -11.84 -6.45
N HIS A 85 6.17 -10.51 -6.55
CA HIS A 85 6.80 -9.60 -5.59
C HIS A 85 6.11 -9.63 -4.22
N ALA A 86 4.78 -9.74 -4.17
CA ALA A 86 4.07 -9.93 -2.90
C ALA A 86 4.53 -11.21 -2.18
N ALA A 87 4.61 -12.34 -2.91
CA ALA A 87 5.06 -13.60 -2.35
C ALA A 87 6.53 -13.55 -1.90
N ALA A 88 7.40 -12.87 -2.64
CA ALA A 88 8.81 -12.66 -2.27
C ALA A 88 8.95 -11.87 -0.95
N ALA A 89 8.03 -10.92 -0.70
CA ALA A 89 7.95 -10.17 0.56
C ALA A 89 7.25 -10.95 1.70
N GLY A 90 6.87 -12.22 1.48
CA GLY A 90 6.18 -13.04 2.48
C GLY A 90 4.68 -12.78 2.62
N LEU A 91 4.07 -12.04 1.67
CA LEU A 91 2.64 -11.80 1.63
C LEU A 91 1.95 -12.92 0.86
N HIS A 92 0.91 -13.51 1.46
CA HIS A 92 0.10 -14.56 0.85
C HIS A 92 -1.19 -13.97 0.30
N GLN A 93 -1.39 -14.05 -1.02
CA GLN A 93 -2.64 -13.62 -1.62
C GLN A 93 -3.79 -14.54 -1.18
N THR A 94 -4.86 -13.95 -0.67
CA THR A 94 -6.07 -14.66 -0.24
C THR A 94 -7.24 -14.50 -1.20
N ASP A 95 -7.35 -13.34 -1.86
CA ASP A 95 -8.41 -13.02 -2.81
C ASP A 95 -7.89 -12.07 -3.90
N SER A 96 -8.59 -11.96 -5.03
CA SER A 96 -8.39 -10.91 -6.04
C SER A 96 -9.68 -10.71 -6.83
N VAL A 97 -10.03 -9.44 -7.05
CA VAL A 97 -11.19 -9.07 -7.84
C VAL A 97 -10.73 -8.22 -9.03
N ASP A 98 -11.06 -8.67 -10.24
CA ASP A 98 -10.88 -7.88 -11.45
C ASP A 98 -12.07 -6.94 -11.60
N CYS A 99 -11.86 -5.67 -11.25
CA CYS A 99 -12.84 -4.62 -11.43
C CYS A 99 -12.68 -4.04 -12.85
N ALA A 100 -13.60 -4.38 -13.76
CA ALA A 100 -13.69 -3.68 -15.04
C ALA A 100 -13.95 -2.18 -14.77
N VAL A 101 -13.04 -1.31 -15.20
CA VAL A 101 -13.29 0.13 -15.21
C VAL A 101 -14.24 0.35 -16.38
N GLY A 102 -15.50 0.67 -16.10
CA GLY A 102 -16.46 1.01 -17.16
C GLY A 102 -15.90 2.13 -18.02
N GLU A 103 -15.93 1.93 -19.34
CA GLU A 103 -15.53 2.93 -20.35
C GLU A 103 -16.36 4.21 -20.27
#